data_AF-A0A2E7JRU1-F1
#
_entry.id   AF-A0A2E7JRU1-F1
#
_cell.length_a   1.000
_cell.length_b   1.000
_cell.length_c   1.000
_cell.angle_alpha   90.00
_cell.angle_beta   90.00
_cell.angle_gamma   90.00
#
_symmetry.space_group_name_H-M   'P 1'
#
loop_
_entity.id
_entity.type
_entity.pdbx_description
1 polymer ?
#
loop_
_entity_poly.entity_id
_entity_poly.type
_entity_poly.pdbx_seq_one_letter_code
_entity_poly.pdbx_strand_id
1 'polypeptide(L)'
;MSEEKPTYDPTFLHARREALIIFAVWVLALIWAVPYCYFNGYDIDTANLKTVWGVPAWVFWGIVAPWLAANVFTFWFCFSYMADDDLGEETE
;
A
#
# COMPACT_ATOMS: atom_id res chain seq x y z
N MET A 1 -34.97 26.12 -2.40
CA MET A 1 -33.60 26.22 -2.92
C MET A 1 -33.00 24.83 -2.82
N SER A 2 -33.23 24.01 -3.84
CA SER A 2 -32.68 22.66 -3.92
C SER A 2 -31.17 22.80 -4.11
N GLU A 3 -30.37 22.31 -3.16
CA GLU A 3 -28.92 22.17 -3.33
C GLU A 3 -28.67 21.26 -4.53
N GLU A 4 -28.18 21.85 -5.62
CA GLU A 4 -27.66 21.11 -6.76
C GLU A 4 -26.39 20.40 -6.29
N LYS A 5 -26.47 19.09 -6.07
CA LYS A 5 -25.30 18.30 -5.68
C LYS A 5 -24.26 18.47 -6.79
N PRO A 6 -23.01 18.86 -6.46
CA PRO A 6 -21.97 18.96 -7.47
C PRO A 6 -21.86 17.61 -8.20
N THR A 7 -22.06 17.63 -9.51
CA THR A 7 -21.89 16.46 -10.36
C THR A 7 -20.39 16.24 -10.50
N TYR A 8 -19.87 15.21 -9.85
CA TYR A 8 -18.45 14.88 -9.90
C TYR A 8 -18.09 14.26 -11.24
N ASP A 9 -16.93 14.67 -11.77
CA ASP A 9 -16.33 14.08 -12.97
C ASP A 9 -16.02 12.59 -12.75
N PRO A 10 -16.35 11.67 -13.68
CA PRO A 10 -16.05 10.24 -13.57
C PRO A 10 -14.59 9.94 -13.22
N THR A 11 -13.62 10.65 -13.81
CA THR A 11 -12.20 10.48 -13.54
C THR A 11 -11.86 10.73 -12.07
N PHE A 12 -12.47 11.74 -11.44
CA PHE A 12 -12.30 11.98 -10.01
C PHE A 12 -12.84 10.83 -9.16
N LEU A 13 -13.98 10.23 -9.55
CA LEU A 13 -14.57 9.11 -8.81
C LEU A 13 -13.70 7.85 -8.91
N HIS A 14 -13.11 7.58 -10.08
CA HIS A 14 -12.15 6.50 -10.30
C HIS A 14 -10.89 6.70 -9.47
N ALA A 15 -10.23 7.85 -9.60
CA ALA A 15 -9.02 8.18 -8.85
C ALA A 15 -9.24 8.12 -7.32
N ARG A 16 -10.39 8.60 -6.82
CA ARG A 16 -10.70 8.53 -5.37
C ARG A 16 -10.82 7.09 -4.89
N ARG A 17 -11.46 6.21 -5.67
CA ARG A 17 -11.61 4.79 -5.33
C ARG A 17 -10.24 4.11 -5.30
N GLU A 18 -9.41 4.37 -6.29
CA GLU A 18 -8.06 3.79 -6.39
C GLU A 18 -7.16 4.26 -5.25
N ALA A 19 -7.19 5.56 -4.91
CA ALA A 19 -6.46 6.11 -3.78
C ALA A 19 -6.87 5.45 -2.45
N LEU A 20 -8.18 5.21 -2.24
CA LEU A 20 -8.66 4.51 -1.04
C LEU A 20 -8.16 3.06 -0.98
N ILE A 21 -8.09 2.36 -2.11
CA ILE A 21 -7.57 0.99 -2.18
C ILE A 21 -6.08 0.99 -1.81
N ILE A 22 -5.28 1.86 -2.41
CA ILE A 22 -3.85 1.99 -2.12
C ILE A 22 -3.64 2.32 -0.64
N PHE A 23 -4.38 3.29 -0.10
CA PHE A 23 -4.29 3.67 1.30
C PHE A 23 -4.63 2.50 2.23
N ALA A 24 -5.68 1.74 1.95
CA ALA A 24 -6.05 0.58 2.75
C ALA A 24 -4.94 -0.49 2.78
N VAL A 25 -4.27 -0.73 1.65
CA VAL A 25 -3.14 -1.67 1.57
C VAL A 25 -1.98 -1.21 2.47
N TRP A 26 -1.65 0.09 2.45
CA TRP A 26 -0.61 0.63 3.33
C TRP A 26 -1.00 0.57 4.81
N VAL A 27 -2.26 0.80 5.16
CA VAL A 27 -2.75 0.62 6.54
C VAL A 27 -2.62 -0.83 6.98
N LEU A 28 -2.96 -1.81 6.13
CA LEU A 28 -2.76 -3.23 6.44
C LEU A 28 -1.27 -3.57 6.60
N ALA A 29 -0.40 -3.02 5.76
CA ALA A 29 1.04 -3.19 5.90
C ALA A 29 1.56 -2.62 7.22
N LEU A 30 1.04 -1.47 7.68
CA LEU A 30 1.38 -0.90 8.99
C LEU A 30 0.86 -1.76 10.15
N ILE A 31 -0.39 -2.22 10.06
CA ILE A 31 -1.00 -3.12 11.05
C ILE A 31 -0.24 -4.46 11.13
N TRP A 32 0.41 -4.89 10.05
CA TRP A 32 1.34 -6.02 10.09
C TRP A 32 2.68 -5.63 10.73
N ALA A 33 3.32 -4.60 10.20
CA ALA A 33 4.69 -4.24 10.53
C ALA A 33 4.87 -3.88 12.00
N VAL A 34 3.96 -3.06 12.56
CA VAL A 34 4.10 -2.52 13.91
C VAL A 34 3.98 -3.64 14.97
N PRO A 35 2.92 -4.45 15.01
CA PRO A 35 2.82 -5.54 15.98
C PRO A 35 3.88 -6.61 15.75
N TYR A 36 4.19 -6.96 14.50
CA TYR A 36 5.20 -7.98 14.22
C TYR A 36 6.57 -7.57 14.76
N CYS A 37 7.00 -6.34 14.50
CA CYS A 37 8.25 -5.81 15.03
C CYS A 37 8.22 -5.65 16.54
N TYR A 38 7.07 -5.30 17.12
CA TYR A 38 6.91 -5.22 18.56
C TYR A 38 7.11 -6.60 19.22
N PHE A 39 6.45 -7.65 18.73
CA PHE A 39 6.55 -8.97 19.36
C PHE A 39 7.86 -9.71 19.09
N ASN A 40 8.55 -9.42 17.97
CA ASN A 40 9.74 -10.17 17.55
C ASN A 40 11.04 -9.37 17.62
N GLY A 41 10.94 -8.04 17.81
CA GLY A 41 12.08 -7.12 17.85
C GLY A 41 12.45 -6.64 19.25
N TYR A 42 11.59 -6.86 20.26
CA TYR A 42 11.91 -6.57 21.67
C TYR A 42 12.34 -7.85 22.41
N ASP A 43 13.15 -7.69 23.46
CA ASP A 43 13.68 -8.77 24.33
C ASP A 43 14.43 -9.89 23.60
N ILE A 44 15.09 -9.56 22.50
CA ILE A 44 15.94 -10.47 21.74
C ILE A 44 17.38 -10.46 22.26
N ASP A 45 17.97 -11.65 22.37
CA ASP A 45 19.38 -11.82 22.66
C ASP A 45 20.23 -11.27 21.49
N THR A 46 20.90 -10.14 21.73
CA THR A 46 21.73 -9.47 20.73
C THR A 46 22.96 -10.27 20.34
N ALA A 47 23.39 -11.22 21.18
CA ALA A 47 24.52 -12.11 20.87
C ALA A 47 24.16 -13.19 19.85
N ASN A 48 22.88 -13.58 19.76
CA ASN A 48 22.39 -14.65 18.89
C ASN A 48 21.28 -14.15 17.94
N LEU A 49 21.49 -12.96 17.36
CA LEU A 49 20.52 -12.38 16.45
C LEU A 49 20.39 -13.22 15.18
N LYS A 50 19.23 -13.85 14.99
CA LYS A 50 18.94 -14.57 13.75
C LYS A 50 18.87 -13.59 12.60
N THR A 51 19.68 -13.80 11.57
CA THR A 51 19.70 -12.98 10.36
C THR A 51 19.17 -13.75 9.16
N VAL A 52 18.53 -13.02 8.25
CA VAL A 52 18.16 -13.47 6.90
C VAL A 52 18.87 -12.54 5.94
N TRP A 53 19.80 -13.08 5.15
CA TRP A 53 20.63 -12.30 4.21
C TRP A 53 21.39 -11.13 4.87
N GLY A 54 21.84 -11.32 6.12
CA GLY A 54 22.56 -10.29 6.87
C GLY A 54 21.68 -9.24 7.56
N VAL A 55 20.36 -9.25 7.33
CA VAL A 55 19.39 -8.39 8.00
C VAL A 55 18.74 -9.16 9.16
N PRO A 56 18.45 -8.54 10.32
CA PRO A 56 17.74 -9.23 11.41
C PRO A 56 16.42 -9.83 10.90
N ALA A 57 16.15 -11.09 11.24
CA ALA A 57 15.01 -11.83 10.71
C ALA A 57 13.68 -11.12 11.01
N TRP A 58 13.54 -10.50 12.19
CA TRP A 58 12.36 -9.75 12.57
C TRP A 58 12.14 -8.50 11.70
N VAL A 59 13.21 -7.82 11.26
CA VAL A 59 13.13 -6.69 10.30
C VAL A 59 12.73 -7.20 8.93
N PHE A 60 13.32 -8.32 8.49
CA PHE A 60 13.02 -8.89 7.19
C PHE A 60 11.53 -9.27 7.07
N TRP A 61 11.01 -10.02 8.04
CA TRP A 61 9.61 -10.46 8.03
C TRP A 61 8.62 -9.38 8.46
N GLY A 62 9.06 -8.43 9.28
CA GLY A 62 8.23 -7.32 9.76
C GLY A 62 8.10 -6.18 8.75
N ILE A 63 9.16 -5.88 7.99
CA ILE A 63 9.23 -4.71 7.11
C ILE A 63 9.39 -5.11 5.65
N VAL A 64 10.40 -5.92 5.31
CA VAL A 64 10.71 -6.25 3.91
C VAL A 64 9.57 -7.06 3.28
N ALA A 65 9.04 -8.06 4.00
CA ALA A 65 7.95 -8.90 3.50
C ALA A 65 6.66 -8.13 3.16
N PRO A 66 6.06 -7.31 4.05
CA PRO A 66 4.86 -6.55 3.69
C PRO A 66 5.15 -5.49 2.61
N TRP A 67 6.37 -4.94 2.56
CA TRP A 67 6.73 -3.97 1.53
C TRP A 67 6.83 -4.62 0.15
N LEU A 68 7.43 -5.82 0.05
CA LEU A 68 7.42 -6.61 -1.19
C LEU A 68 6.00 -7.02 -1.60
N ALA A 69 5.18 -7.43 -0.64
CA ALA A 69 3.77 -7.74 -0.91
C ALA A 69 3.02 -6.53 -1.47
N ALA A 70 3.22 -5.34 -0.89
CA ALA A 70 2.65 -4.10 -1.40
C ALA A 70 3.14 -3.78 -2.82
N ASN A 71 4.43 -3.95 -3.13
CA ASN A 71 4.95 -3.76 -4.48
C ASN A 71 4.32 -4.72 -5.50
N VAL A 72 4.24 -6.02 -5.18
CA VAL A 72 3.59 -7.01 -6.05
C VAL A 72 2.12 -6.66 -6.27
N PHE A 73 1.42 -6.26 -5.21
CA PHE A 73 0.05 -5.78 -5.32
C PHE A 73 -0.05 -4.55 -6.22
N THR A 74 0.81 -3.55 -6.06
CA THR A 74 0.84 -2.34 -6.91
C THR A 74 1.07 -2.69 -8.37
N PHE A 75 2.03 -3.58 -8.69
CA PHE A 75 2.23 -4.03 -10.06
C PHE A 75 0.96 -4.65 -10.64
N TRP A 76 0.36 -5.60 -9.93
CA TRP A 76 -0.88 -6.22 -10.38
C TRP A 76 -2.02 -5.19 -10.53
N PHE A 77 -2.16 -4.28 -9.58
CA PHE A 77 -3.19 -3.24 -9.56
C PHE A 77 -3.07 -2.29 -10.75
N CYS A 78 -1.86 -1.79 -11.03
CA CYS A 78 -1.60 -0.92 -12.16
C CYS A 78 -1.87 -1.60 -13.51
N PHE A 79 -1.50 -2.88 -13.67
CA PHE A 79 -1.68 -3.57 -14.96
C PHE A 79 -3.06 -4.19 -15.16
N SER A 80 -3.79 -4.53 -14.10
CA SER A 80 -5.03 -5.33 -14.21
C SER A 80 -6.28 -4.58 -13.76
N TYR A 81 -6.16 -3.53 -12.95
CA TYR A 81 -7.32 -2.89 -12.30
C TYR A 81 -7.46 -1.39 -12.60
N MET A 82 -6.35 -0.67 -12.72
CA MET A 82 -6.38 0.75 -13.07
C MET A 82 -6.94 0.91 -14.49
N ALA A 83 -8.02 1.66 -14.61
CA ALA A 83 -8.62 1.93 -15.92
C ALA A 83 -7.84 3.07 -16.58
N ASP A 84 -7.57 2.94 -17.87
CA ASP A 84 -7.14 4.09 -18.67
C ASP A 84 -8.36 5.00 -18.84
N ASP A 85 -8.46 6.02 -18.00
CA ASP A 85 -9.45 7.08 -18.20
C ASP A 85 -9.03 7.92 -19.41
N ASP A 86 -9.94 8.07 -20.37
CA ASP A 86 -9.76 8.94 -21.52
C ASP A 86 -9.75 10.39 -21.03
N LEU A 87 -8.55 10.99 -20.97
CA LEU A 87 -8.33 12.36 -20.53
C LEU A 87 -8.88 13.41 -21.51
N GLY A 88 -9.51 12.96 -22.61
CA GLY A 88 -9.96 13.80 -23.70
C GLY A 88 -8.79 14.19 -24.61
N GLU A 89 -9.05 14.27 -25.92
CA GLU A 89 -8.06 14.80 -26.86
C GLU A 89 -7.74 16.26 -26.49
N GLU A 90 -6.45 16.60 -26.41
CA GLU A 90 -6.02 17.99 -26.35
C GLU A 90 -6.54 18.69 -27.61
N THR A 91 -7.65 19.41 -27.50
CA THR A 91 -8.11 20.32 -28.55
C THR A 91 -7.07 21.44 -28.67
N GLU A 92 -6.15 21.31 -29.64
CA GLU A 92 -5.44 22.44 -30.25
C GLU A 92 -6.41 23.36 -31.01
#